data_AF-A0AAE4JVD9-F1
#
_entry.id   AF-A0AAE4JVD9-F1
#
_cell.length_a   1.000
_cell.length_b   1.000
_cell.length_c   1.000
_cell.angle_alpha   90.00
_cell.angle_beta   90.00
_cell.angle_gamma   90.00
#
_symmetry.space_group_name_H-M   'P 1'
#
loop_
_entity.id
_entity.type
_entity.pdbx_description
1 polymer ?
#
loop_
_entity_poly.entity_id
_entity_poly.type
_entity_poly.pdbx_seq_one_letter_code
_entity_poly.pdbx_strand_id
1 'polypeptide(L)'
;MYEKIFNQEEQDEMRSFFLNELALLGKAKNLKRNEILNIKSSKSLAIVVEGMLEQVLYHSKGEEKVMFFLSPGEICGEEEYFVSGGMPAIVKACCPSKVFLIEKKVLDEFLNTNPRAYRFFIHSLTRKYRISVSQMHDILFTTSKEKICNTLYRLSVQGGIETSEGIIIDIKLTHQELANLVGSSRITVTKIINELKNENVIERSKDKRFIIKDLDKLKKYLEY
;
A
#
# COMPACT_ATOMS: atom_id res chain seq x y z
N MET A 1 -2.80 1.51 16.02
CA MET A 1 -1.86 0.39 15.76
C MET A 1 -0.64 0.85 14.97
N TYR A 2 -0.81 1.52 13.82
CA TYR A 2 0.31 2.00 12.98
C TYR A 2 1.22 3.07 13.61
N GLU A 3 0.68 4.01 14.40
CA GLU A 3 1.48 5.02 15.11
C GLU A 3 2.43 4.42 16.16
N LYS A 4 2.17 3.18 16.63
CA LYS A 4 3.07 2.45 17.53
C LYS A 4 4.12 1.61 16.79
N ILE A 5 4.00 1.47 15.47
CA ILE A 5 4.84 0.60 14.64
C ILE A 5 5.93 1.40 13.90
N PHE A 6 5.67 2.69 13.66
CA PHE A 6 6.56 3.56 12.88
C PHE A 6 7.01 4.76 13.72
N ASN A 7 8.32 4.87 13.92
CA ASN A 7 8.95 6.06 14.47
C ASN A 7 9.15 7.07 13.33
N GLN A 8 8.45 8.21 13.40
CA GLN A 8 8.48 9.23 12.36
C GLN A 8 9.82 9.97 12.31
N GLU A 9 10.46 10.20 13.46
CA GLU A 9 11.75 10.89 13.55
C GLU A 9 12.86 10.07 12.87
N GLU A 10 12.96 8.77 13.18
CA GLU A 10 13.91 7.86 12.52
C GLU A 10 13.63 7.73 11.01
N GLN A 11 12.35 7.75 10.63
CA GLN A 11 11.96 7.73 9.22
C GLN A 11 12.44 8.98 8.47
N ASP A 12 12.33 10.15 9.10
CA ASP A 12 12.74 11.41 8.50
C ASP A 12 14.28 11.55 8.47
N GLU A 13 15.00 10.99 9.45
CA GLU A 13 16.47 10.84 9.41
C GLU A 13 16.90 9.98 8.20
N MET A 14 16.27 8.81 8.03
CA MET A 14 16.52 7.92 6.90
C MET A 14 16.23 8.59 5.54
N ARG A 15 15.08 9.26 5.41
CA ARG A 15 14.72 9.99 4.19
C ARG A 15 15.70 11.09 3.87
N SER A 16 16.09 11.86 4.87
CA SER A 16 17.06 12.95 4.73
C SER A 16 18.41 12.42 4.25
N PHE A 17 18.88 11.31 4.81
CA PHE A 17 20.10 10.65 4.35
C PHE A 17 20.02 10.24 2.87
N PHE A 18 18.93 9.57 2.47
CA PHE A 18 18.78 9.13 1.10
C PHE A 18 18.64 10.28 0.10
N LEU A 19 17.99 11.38 0.47
CA LEU A 19 17.86 12.57 -0.38
C LEU A 19 19.14 13.38 -0.49
N ASN A 20 19.83 13.61 0.64
CA ASN A 20 20.91 14.59 0.71
C ASN A 20 22.30 13.99 0.54
N GLU A 21 22.48 12.69 0.77
CA GLU A 21 23.76 12.01 0.58
C GLU A 21 23.70 11.06 -0.61
N LEU A 22 22.79 10.08 -0.55
CA LEU A 22 22.82 8.97 -1.48
C LEU A 22 22.31 9.33 -2.88
N ALA A 23 21.23 10.12 -2.97
CA ALA A 23 20.67 10.53 -4.26
C ALA A 23 21.67 11.32 -5.09
N LEU A 24 22.59 12.08 -4.49
CA LEU A 24 23.59 12.85 -5.24
C LEU A 24 24.52 11.98 -6.12
N LEU A 25 24.62 10.68 -5.83
CA LEU A 25 25.41 9.72 -6.59
C LEU A 25 24.66 9.11 -7.78
N GLY A 26 23.36 9.37 -7.89
CA GLY A 26 22.49 8.78 -8.90
C GLY A 26 22.29 9.65 -10.14
N LYS A 27 21.77 9.03 -11.20
CA LYS A 27 21.32 9.72 -12.41
C LYS A 27 19.80 9.90 -12.35
N ALA A 28 19.34 11.12 -12.61
CA ALA A 28 17.93 11.43 -12.61
C ALA A 28 17.18 10.69 -13.74
N LYS A 29 16.00 10.16 -13.41
CA LYS A 29 15.04 9.60 -14.35
C LYS A 29 13.64 10.10 -14.01
N ASN A 30 12.98 10.68 -15.02
CA ASN A 30 11.59 11.07 -14.91
C ASN A 30 10.68 9.91 -15.31
N LEU A 31 9.56 9.78 -14.63
CA LEU A 31 8.53 8.77 -14.86
C LEU A 31 7.19 9.47 -15.06
N LYS A 32 6.45 9.05 -16.07
CA LYS A 32 5.04 9.42 -16.23
C LYS A 32 4.17 8.58 -15.30
N ARG A 33 2.95 9.06 -15.03
CA ARG A 33 1.95 8.27 -14.32
C ARG A 33 1.76 6.90 -14.98
N ASN A 34 1.70 5.85 -14.16
CA ASN A 34 1.64 4.43 -14.49
C ASN A 34 2.87 3.86 -15.22
N GLU A 35 3.93 4.65 -15.41
CA GLU A 35 5.17 4.15 -15.99
C GLU A 35 5.88 3.21 -15.01
N ILE A 36 6.25 2.02 -15.50
CA ILE A 36 6.96 1.01 -14.71
C ILE A 36 8.44 1.38 -14.62
N LEU A 37 8.97 1.40 -13.40
CA LEU A 37 10.38 1.57 -13.15
C LEU A 37 11.11 0.23 -13.31
N ASN A 38 11.79 0.07 -14.45
CA ASN A 38 12.60 -1.11 -14.72
C ASN A 38 13.94 -1.07 -13.97
N ILE A 39 13.94 -1.60 -12.75
CA ILE A 39 15.13 -1.70 -11.87
C ILE A 39 15.99 -2.92 -12.23
N LYS A 40 15.35 -4.06 -12.57
CA LYS A 40 16.04 -5.33 -12.81
C LYS A 40 17.02 -5.30 -13.99
N SER A 41 16.72 -4.51 -15.03
CA SER A 41 17.63 -4.34 -16.17
C SER A 41 18.81 -3.42 -15.88
N SER A 42 18.74 -2.61 -14.81
CA SER A 42 19.72 -1.57 -14.52
C SER A 42 20.69 -1.92 -13.39
N LYS A 43 20.54 -3.07 -12.70
CA LYS A 43 21.35 -3.44 -11.50
C LYS A 43 21.55 -2.22 -10.57
N SER A 44 20.49 -1.45 -10.37
CA SER A 44 20.56 -0.15 -9.73
C SER A 44 19.61 -0.10 -8.54
N LEU A 45 19.92 0.75 -7.57
CA LEU A 45 18.98 1.20 -6.55
C LEU A 45 18.27 2.45 -7.06
N ALA A 46 16.98 2.61 -6.78
CA ALA A 46 16.27 3.85 -7.06
C ALA A 46 15.88 4.57 -5.78
N ILE A 47 16.01 5.90 -5.79
CA ILE A 47 15.56 6.79 -4.71
C ILE A 47 14.50 7.71 -5.28
N VAL A 48 13.32 7.77 -4.66
CA VAL A 48 12.29 8.74 -5.02
C VAL A 48 12.73 10.12 -4.53
N VAL A 49 12.76 11.12 -5.41
CA VAL A 49 13.10 12.50 -5.05
C VAL A 49 11.92 13.45 -5.20
N GLU A 50 11.01 13.16 -6.14
CA GLU A 50 9.77 13.92 -6.36
C GLU A 50 8.66 12.96 -6.77
N GLY A 51 7.42 13.24 -6.39
CA GLY A 51 6.25 12.42 -6.71
C GLY A 51 6.10 11.21 -5.78
N MET A 52 5.53 10.13 -6.30
CA MET A 52 5.23 8.92 -5.53
C MET A 52 5.19 7.69 -6.43
N LEU A 53 5.82 6.60 -5.96
CA LEU A 53 5.74 5.29 -6.60
C LEU A 53 4.91 4.32 -5.76
N GLU A 54 4.49 3.22 -6.36
CA GLU A 54 3.89 2.07 -5.67
C GLU A 54 4.62 0.79 -6.07
N GLN A 55 4.94 -0.03 -5.07
CA GLN A 55 5.39 -1.41 -5.28
C GLN A 55 4.16 -2.32 -5.26
N VAL A 56 4.04 -3.13 -6.31
CA VAL A 56 2.83 -3.92 -6.61
C VAL A 56 3.23 -5.36 -6.85
N LEU A 57 2.62 -6.29 -6.10
CA LEU A 57 2.62 -7.70 -6.45
C LEU A 57 1.69 -7.90 -7.65
N TYR A 58 2.15 -8.64 -8.65
CA TYR A 58 1.35 -8.97 -9.82
C TYR A 58 1.20 -10.48 -9.96
N HIS A 59 0.03 -10.89 -10.43
CA HIS A 59 -0.26 -12.26 -10.81
C HIS A 59 -0.34 -12.40 -12.32
N SER A 60 -0.07 -13.59 -12.86
CA SER A 60 -0.07 -13.86 -14.31
C SER A 60 -1.43 -13.63 -14.98
N LYS A 61 -2.52 -13.59 -14.21
CA LYS A 61 -3.88 -13.27 -14.69
C LYS A 61 -4.20 -11.76 -14.70
N GLY A 62 -3.22 -10.89 -14.44
CA GLY A 62 -3.39 -9.44 -14.44
C GLY A 62 -3.96 -8.86 -13.13
N GLU A 63 -4.06 -9.67 -12.08
CA GLU A 63 -4.42 -9.19 -10.74
C GLU A 63 -3.21 -8.51 -10.11
N GLU A 64 -3.45 -7.39 -9.45
CA GLU A 64 -2.42 -6.59 -8.80
C GLU A 64 -2.80 -6.34 -7.33
N LYS A 65 -1.81 -6.38 -6.45
CA LYS A 65 -1.93 -5.97 -5.05
C LYS A 65 -0.82 -4.98 -4.72
N VAL A 66 -1.20 -3.75 -4.35
CA VAL A 66 -0.27 -2.75 -3.84
C VAL A 66 0.28 -3.22 -2.49
N MET A 67 1.61 -3.21 -2.35
CA MET A 67 2.30 -3.55 -1.11
C MET A 67 2.62 -2.30 -0.30
N PHE A 68 3.20 -1.28 -0.92
CA PHE A 68 3.50 -0.02 -0.25
C PHE A 68 3.76 1.10 -1.25
N PHE A 69 3.50 2.33 -0.82
CA PHE A 69 3.86 3.55 -1.53
C PHE A 69 5.25 4.01 -1.13
N LEU A 70 5.96 4.64 -2.07
CA LEU A 70 7.30 5.18 -1.91
C LEU A 70 7.25 6.68 -2.17
N SER A 71 7.46 7.45 -1.11
CA SER A 71 7.51 8.91 -1.06
C SER A 71 8.95 9.42 -1.23
N PRO A 72 9.17 10.74 -1.40
CA PRO A 72 10.52 11.30 -1.44
C PRO A 72 11.39 10.86 -0.25
N GLY A 73 12.61 10.43 -0.56
CA GLY A 73 13.56 9.85 0.40
C GLY A 73 13.31 8.38 0.72
N GLU A 74 12.40 7.71 0.04
CA GLU A 74 12.24 6.25 0.11
C GLU A 74 12.85 5.58 -1.12
N ILE A 75 13.28 4.34 -0.94
CA ILE A 75 14.07 3.60 -1.93
C ILE A 75 13.32 2.36 -2.44
N CYS A 76 13.71 1.88 -3.62
CA CYS A 76 13.33 0.56 -4.13
C CYS A 76 14.48 -0.08 -4.91
N GLY A 77 14.46 -1.41 -5.01
CA GLY A 77 15.52 -2.21 -5.63
C GLY A 77 16.59 -2.69 -4.64
N GLU A 78 16.46 -2.39 -3.35
CA GLU A 78 17.41 -2.83 -2.35
C GLU A 78 17.41 -4.35 -2.16
N GLU A 79 16.25 -5.00 -2.35
CA GLU A 79 16.10 -6.46 -2.26
C GLU A 79 16.96 -7.16 -3.33
N GLU A 80 16.83 -6.74 -4.59
CA GLU A 80 17.66 -7.23 -5.68
C GLU A 80 19.14 -6.87 -5.51
N TYR A 81 19.45 -5.70 -4.94
CA TYR A 81 20.82 -5.27 -4.69
C TYR A 81 21.53 -6.19 -3.66
N PHE A 82 20.90 -6.45 -2.52
CA PHE A 82 21.50 -7.17 -1.38
C PHE A 82 21.44 -8.69 -1.51
N VAL A 83 20.31 -9.25 -1.98
CA VAL A 83 20.08 -10.70 -1.95
C VAL A 83 20.16 -11.33 -3.35
N SER A 84 20.13 -10.52 -4.41
CA SER A 84 19.96 -10.97 -5.80
C SER A 84 18.67 -11.79 -5.99
N GLY A 85 18.34 -12.11 -7.25
CA GLY A 85 17.10 -12.81 -7.60
C GLY A 85 15.97 -11.84 -7.99
N GLY A 86 14.74 -12.32 -8.00
CA GLY A 86 13.60 -11.50 -8.40
C GLY A 86 12.33 -11.87 -7.65
N MET A 87 11.54 -10.86 -7.33
CA MET A 87 10.19 -11.02 -6.78
C MET A 87 9.13 -10.83 -7.87
N PRO A 88 7.91 -11.41 -7.71
CA PRO A 88 6.73 -11.12 -8.53
C PRO A 88 6.16 -9.74 -8.19
N ALA A 89 7.04 -8.73 -8.14
CA ALA A 89 6.74 -7.36 -7.83
C ALA A 89 7.25 -6.45 -8.95
N ILE A 90 6.51 -5.38 -9.20
CA ILE A 90 6.91 -4.25 -10.04
C ILE A 90 6.81 -2.97 -9.23
N VAL A 91 7.53 -1.94 -9.68
CA VAL A 91 7.39 -0.58 -9.15
C VAL A 91 6.88 0.30 -10.27
N LYS A 92 5.83 1.08 -10.02
CA LYS A 92 5.27 2.02 -11.01
C LYS A 92 4.97 3.38 -10.38
N ALA A 93 4.95 4.43 -11.19
CA ALA A 93 4.69 5.77 -10.71
C ALA A 93 3.18 6.05 -10.56
N CYS A 94 2.75 6.50 -9.39
CA CYS A 94 1.34 6.85 -9.14
C CYS A 94 0.95 8.20 -9.79
N CYS A 95 1.94 9.07 -9.96
CA CYS A 95 1.85 10.41 -10.55
C CYS A 95 3.16 10.73 -11.31
N PRO A 96 3.26 11.84 -12.06
CA PRO A 96 4.55 12.30 -12.57
C PRO A 96 5.57 12.34 -11.43
N SER A 97 6.64 11.57 -11.57
CA SER A 97 7.61 11.32 -10.51
C SER A 97 9.03 11.41 -11.04
N LYS A 98 9.98 11.66 -10.14
CA LYS A 98 11.40 11.70 -10.45
C LYS A 98 12.14 10.84 -9.45
N VAL A 99 13.01 10.00 -9.99
CA VAL A 99 13.87 9.11 -9.21
C VAL A 99 15.31 9.33 -9.58
N PHE A 100 16.21 8.98 -8.67
CA PHE A 100 17.63 8.88 -8.96
C PHE A 100 18.03 7.41 -8.95
N LEU A 101 18.65 6.97 -10.04
CA LEU A 101 19.15 5.61 -10.21
C LEU A 101 20.64 5.56 -9.88
N ILE A 102 21.00 4.71 -8.92
CA ILE A 102 22.37 4.53 -8.46
C ILE A 102 22.82 3.16 -8.91
N GLU A 103 23.85 3.15 -9.76
CA GLU A 103 24.43 1.92 -10.27
C GLU A 103 25.08 1.12 -9.13
N LYS A 104 24.94 -0.21 -9.16
CA LYS A 104 25.50 -1.12 -8.14
C LYS A 104 26.95 -0.82 -7.78
N LYS A 105 27.82 -0.58 -8.76
CA LYS A 105 29.24 -0.29 -8.53
C LYS A 105 29.45 0.98 -7.67
N VAL A 106 28.70 2.04 -7.98
CA VAL A 106 28.77 3.31 -7.23
C VAL A 106 28.26 3.11 -5.81
N LEU A 107 27.17 2.34 -5.65
CA LEU A 107 26.63 2.01 -4.34
C LEU A 107 27.61 1.16 -3.52
N ASP A 108 28.28 0.18 -4.13
CA ASP A 108 29.28 -0.67 -3.47
C ASP A 108 30.45 0.18 -2.94
N GLU A 109 31.00 1.09 -3.75
CA GLU A 109 32.07 2.02 -3.35
C GLU A 109 31.63 2.93 -2.19
N PHE A 110 30.41 3.46 -2.26
CA PHE A 110 29.85 4.32 -1.22
C PHE A 110 29.67 3.57 0.11
N LEU A 111 29.09 2.35 0.09
CA LEU A 111 28.84 1.57 1.30
C LEU A 111 30.14 1.09 1.98
N ASN A 112 31.17 0.77 1.19
CA ASN A 112 32.49 0.39 1.72
C ASN A 112 33.16 1.55 2.48
N THR A 113 32.95 2.78 2.04
CA THR A 113 33.52 3.98 2.67
C THR A 113 32.61 4.58 3.75
N ASN A 114 31.32 4.24 3.74
CA ASN A 114 30.32 4.75 4.67
C ASN A 114 29.50 3.63 5.34
N PRO A 115 30.08 2.79 6.22
CA PRO A 115 29.37 1.69 6.86
C PRO A 115 28.13 2.13 7.68
N ARG A 116 28.11 3.39 8.15
CA ARG A 116 26.92 3.96 8.82
C ARG A 116 25.67 3.93 7.95
N ALA A 117 25.82 3.93 6.63
CA ALA A 117 24.71 3.93 5.68
C ALA A 117 23.83 2.69 5.80
N TYR A 118 24.41 1.53 6.16
CA TYR A 118 23.66 0.28 6.31
C TYR A 118 22.49 0.39 7.28
N ARG A 119 22.59 1.23 8.33
CA ARG A 119 21.49 1.43 9.29
C ARG A 119 20.22 1.93 8.61
N PHE A 120 20.34 2.79 7.60
CA PHE A 120 19.22 3.37 6.87
C PHE A 120 18.59 2.37 5.89
N PHE A 121 19.40 1.51 5.27
CA PHE A 121 18.90 0.39 4.48
C PHE A 121 18.15 -0.63 5.34
N ILE A 122 18.72 -0.98 6.51
CA ILE A 122 18.09 -1.88 7.48
C ILE A 122 16.77 -1.28 7.97
N HIS A 123 16.72 0.04 8.24
CA HIS A 123 15.49 0.75 8.58
C HIS A 123 14.42 0.62 7.48
N SER A 124 14.77 0.93 6.23
CA SER A 124 13.87 0.78 5.06
C SER A 124 13.31 -0.64 4.97
N LEU A 125 14.18 -1.64 4.99
CA LEU A 125 13.82 -3.05 4.89
C LEU A 125 12.94 -3.50 6.07
N THR A 126 13.28 -3.11 7.29
CA THR A 126 12.52 -3.48 8.50
C THR A 126 11.13 -2.85 8.48
N ARG A 127 11.01 -1.62 7.99
CA ARG A 127 9.71 -0.94 7.82
C ARG A 127 8.84 -1.66 6.79
N LYS A 128 9.40 -1.99 5.62
CA LYS A 128 8.70 -2.77 4.58
C LYS A 128 8.30 -4.17 5.07
N TYR A 129 9.17 -4.81 5.84
CA TYR A 129 8.87 -6.09 6.50
C TYR A 129 7.70 -5.96 7.48
N ARG A 130 7.71 -4.96 8.38
CA ARG A 130 6.59 -4.71 9.33
C ARG A 130 5.27 -4.45 8.60
N ILE A 131 5.29 -3.67 7.52
CA ILE A 131 4.12 -3.44 6.66
C ILE A 131 3.62 -4.76 6.08
N SER A 132 4.53 -5.59 5.54
CA SER A 132 4.18 -6.88 4.95
C SER A 132 3.62 -7.86 5.98
N VAL A 133 4.18 -7.91 7.18
CA VAL A 133 3.66 -8.72 8.30
C VAL A 133 2.30 -8.23 8.75
N SER A 134 2.07 -6.91 8.83
CA SER A 134 0.76 -6.35 9.14
C SER A 134 -0.28 -6.75 8.09
N GLN A 135 0.08 -6.68 6.81
CA GLN A 135 -0.81 -7.14 5.74
C GLN A 135 -1.06 -8.64 5.78
N MET A 136 -0.05 -9.44 6.15
CA MET A 136 -0.20 -10.88 6.34
C MET A 136 -1.11 -11.18 7.53
N HIS A 137 -0.97 -10.45 8.63
CA HIS A 137 -1.88 -10.53 9.77
C HIS A 137 -3.31 -10.26 9.33
N ASP A 138 -3.54 -9.19 8.56
CA ASP A 138 -4.85 -8.88 8.02
C ASP A 138 -5.35 -10.01 7.09
N ILE A 139 -4.49 -10.64 6.29
CA ILE A 139 -4.88 -11.78 5.46
C ILE A 139 -5.31 -12.99 6.29
N LEU A 140 -4.57 -13.31 7.36
CA LEU A 140 -4.73 -14.54 8.13
C LEU A 140 -5.81 -14.44 9.21
N PHE A 141 -5.87 -13.30 9.89
CA PHE A 141 -6.65 -13.11 11.11
C PHE A 141 -7.86 -12.20 10.92
N THR A 142 -8.05 -11.62 9.74
CA THR A 142 -9.32 -10.96 9.43
C THR A 142 -10.06 -11.69 8.32
N THR A 143 -11.27 -12.14 8.64
CA THR A 143 -12.14 -12.79 7.66
C THR A 143 -12.47 -11.80 6.55
N SER A 144 -12.78 -12.30 5.35
CA SER A 144 -13.28 -11.41 4.28
C SER A 144 -14.54 -10.64 4.74
N LYS A 145 -15.31 -11.19 5.70
CA LYS A 145 -16.47 -10.53 6.29
C LYS A 145 -16.05 -9.35 7.16
N GLU A 146 -15.11 -9.53 8.08
CA GLU A 146 -14.54 -8.45 8.89
C GLU A 146 -13.94 -7.34 8.03
N LYS A 147 -13.15 -7.66 6.99
CA LYS A 147 -12.56 -6.63 6.10
C LYS A 147 -13.61 -5.79 5.38
N ILE A 148 -14.69 -6.44 4.94
CA ILE A 148 -15.82 -5.76 4.28
C ILE A 148 -16.57 -4.90 5.30
N CYS A 149 -16.90 -5.44 6.47
CA CYS A 149 -17.57 -4.69 7.53
C CYS A 149 -16.75 -3.47 7.98
N ASN A 150 -15.44 -3.63 8.17
CA ASN A 150 -14.52 -2.56 8.54
C ASN A 150 -14.39 -1.50 7.44
N THR A 151 -14.33 -1.92 6.17
CA THR A 151 -14.32 -0.97 5.06
C THR A 151 -15.63 -0.20 4.97
N LEU A 152 -16.78 -0.86 5.10
CA LEU A 152 -18.10 -0.19 5.09
C LEU A 152 -18.25 0.78 6.27
N TYR A 153 -17.82 0.39 7.47
CA TYR A 153 -17.83 1.24 8.66
C TYR A 153 -16.94 2.47 8.49
N ARG A 154 -15.69 2.27 8.06
CA ARG A 154 -14.75 3.37 7.81
C ARG A 154 -15.32 4.39 6.83
N LEU A 155 -15.93 3.91 5.74
CA LEU A 155 -16.54 4.77 4.73
C LEU A 155 -17.78 5.52 5.26
N SER A 156 -18.59 4.90 6.12
CA SER A 156 -19.74 5.57 6.74
C SER A 156 -19.31 6.66 7.71
N VAL A 157 -18.19 6.48 8.43
CA VAL A 157 -17.62 7.51 9.32
C VAL A 157 -16.99 8.66 8.53
N GLN A 158 -16.30 8.36 7.42
CA GLN A 158 -15.58 9.37 6.64
C GLN A 158 -16.47 10.26 5.78
N GLY A 159 -17.61 9.75 5.31
CA GLY A 159 -18.48 10.47 4.38
C GLY A 159 -19.90 9.92 4.31
N GLY A 160 -20.39 9.38 5.44
CA GLY A 160 -21.76 8.93 5.55
C GLY A 160 -22.73 10.09 5.69
N ILE A 161 -23.89 9.99 5.05
CA ILE A 161 -25.02 10.92 5.23
C ILE A 161 -26.08 10.20 6.07
N GLU A 162 -26.37 10.71 7.25
CA GLU A 162 -27.45 10.20 8.09
C GLU A 162 -28.81 10.47 7.45
N THR A 163 -29.66 9.45 7.39
CA THR A 163 -31.01 9.54 6.84
C THR A 163 -31.97 8.70 7.68
N SER A 164 -33.28 8.85 7.44
CA SER A 164 -34.30 7.99 8.05
C SER A 164 -34.16 6.50 7.70
N GLU A 165 -33.44 6.17 6.63
CA GLU A 165 -33.22 4.79 6.19
C GLU A 165 -31.94 4.18 6.78
N GLY A 166 -31.09 4.96 7.45
CA GLY A 166 -29.76 4.58 7.92
C GLY A 166 -28.67 5.55 7.46
N ILE A 167 -27.40 5.13 7.55
CA ILE A 167 -26.26 5.94 7.10
C ILE A 167 -25.93 5.57 5.65
N ILE A 168 -26.11 6.51 4.71
CA ILE A 168 -25.77 6.30 3.30
C ILE A 168 -24.28 6.58 3.13
N ILE A 169 -23.53 5.60 2.61
CA ILE A 169 -22.15 5.82 2.18
C ILE A 169 -22.18 6.60 0.87
N ASP A 170 -21.70 7.85 0.87
CA ASP A 170 -21.84 8.78 -0.26
C ASP A 170 -20.86 8.54 -1.44
N ILE A 171 -20.56 7.26 -1.69
CA ILE A 171 -19.81 6.81 -2.88
C ILE A 171 -20.46 5.56 -3.47
N LYS A 172 -20.48 5.50 -4.81
CA LYS A 172 -20.97 4.32 -5.54
C LYS A 172 -19.84 3.31 -5.66
N LEU A 173 -19.94 2.20 -4.93
CA LEU A 173 -18.95 1.11 -4.98
C LEU A 173 -19.56 -0.18 -5.53
N THR A 174 -19.13 -0.61 -6.70
CA THR A 174 -19.45 -1.94 -7.22
C THR A 174 -18.85 -3.04 -6.35
N HIS A 175 -19.34 -4.28 -6.51
CA HIS A 175 -18.76 -5.42 -5.78
C HIS A 175 -17.30 -5.69 -6.17
N GLN A 176 -16.89 -5.38 -7.40
CA GLN A 176 -15.50 -5.54 -7.83
C GLN A 176 -14.60 -4.48 -7.20
N GLU A 177 -15.04 -3.21 -7.15
CA GLU A 177 -14.26 -2.15 -6.50
C GLU A 177 -14.11 -2.41 -5.01
N LEU A 178 -15.18 -2.87 -4.35
CA LEU A 178 -15.10 -3.28 -2.95
C LEU A 178 -14.14 -4.47 -2.76
N ALA A 179 -14.16 -5.45 -3.67
CA ALA A 179 -13.24 -6.60 -3.65
C ALA A 179 -11.77 -6.19 -3.76
N ASN A 180 -11.47 -5.25 -4.66
CA ASN A 180 -10.12 -4.70 -4.81
C ASN A 180 -9.70 -3.96 -3.53
N LEU A 181 -10.60 -3.17 -2.92
CA LEU A 181 -10.34 -2.44 -1.68
C LEU A 181 -10.05 -3.35 -0.49
N VAL A 182 -10.78 -4.46 -0.35
CA VAL A 182 -10.61 -5.39 0.78
C VAL A 182 -9.58 -6.49 0.52
N GLY A 183 -9.03 -6.57 -0.70
CA GLY A 183 -8.16 -7.66 -1.11
C GLY A 183 -8.84 -9.03 -1.04
N SER A 184 -10.08 -9.12 -1.55
CA SER A 184 -10.88 -10.35 -1.64
C SER A 184 -11.37 -10.56 -3.07
N SER A 185 -11.97 -11.72 -3.37
CA SER A 185 -12.56 -11.95 -4.69
C SER A 185 -13.93 -11.28 -4.81
N ARG A 186 -14.35 -10.90 -6.03
CA ARG A 186 -15.70 -10.39 -6.29
C ARG A 186 -16.79 -11.38 -5.88
N ILE A 187 -16.53 -12.68 -6.02
CA ILE A 187 -17.46 -13.75 -5.62
C ILE A 187 -17.64 -13.72 -4.10
N THR A 188 -16.53 -13.67 -3.36
CA THR A 188 -16.53 -13.59 -1.90
C THR A 188 -17.24 -12.33 -1.40
N VAL A 189 -16.93 -11.17 -1.98
CA VAL A 189 -17.62 -9.91 -1.65
C VAL A 189 -19.11 -10.01 -1.92
N THR A 190 -19.52 -10.53 -3.08
CA THR A 190 -20.93 -10.66 -3.43
C THR A 190 -21.68 -11.54 -2.43
N LYS A 191 -21.07 -12.68 -2.04
CA LYS A 191 -21.64 -13.57 -1.02
C LYS A 191 -21.85 -12.83 0.31
N ILE A 192 -20.83 -12.15 0.81
CA ILE A 192 -20.88 -11.46 2.11
C ILE A 192 -21.84 -10.27 2.09
N ILE A 193 -21.86 -9.48 1.01
CA ILE A 193 -22.83 -8.38 0.89
C ILE A 193 -24.26 -8.91 0.93
N ASN A 194 -24.54 -10.04 0.28
CA ASN A 194 -25.86 -10.67 0.36
C ASN A 194 -26.18 -11.19 1.77
N GLU A 195 -25.21 -11.77 2.48
CA GLU A 195 -25.36 -12.16 3.89
C GLU A 195 -25.71 -10.96 4.78
N LEU A 196 -24.94 -9.87 4.68
CA LEU A 196 -25.17 -8.63 5.47
C LEU A 196 -26.52 -7.97 5.14
N LYS A 197 -26.98 -8.07 3.88
CA LYS A 197 -28.33 -7.63 3.50
C LYS A 197 -29.41 -8.49 4.14
N ASN A 198 -29.25 -9.81 4.12
CA ASN A 198 -30.21 -10.74 4.74
C ASN A 198 -30.26 -10.58 6.27
N GLU A 199 -29.16 -10.20 6.90
CA GLU A 199 -29.06 -9.88 8.33
C GLU A 199 -29.62 -8.48 8.69
N ASN A 200 -30.13 -7.73 7.71
CA ASN A 200 -30.55 -6.31 7.82
C ASN A 200 -29.47 -5.40 8.40
N VAL A 201 -28.18 -5.70 8.16
CA VAL A 201 -27.06 -4.85 8.59
C VAL A 201 -26.83 -3.73 7.58
N ILE A 202 -26.96 -4.06 6.29
CA ILE A 202 -26.81 -3.11 5.19
C ILE A 202 -27.94 -3.25 4.17
N GLU A 203 -28.12 -2.23 3.36
CA GLU A 203 -29.03 -2.23 2.23
C GLU A 203 -28.37 -1.57 1.01
N ARG A 204 -29.02 -1.69 -0.15
CA ARG A 204 -28.62 -0.99 -1.36
C ARG A 204 -29.68 0.06 -1.67
N SER A 205 -29.29 1.32 -1.73
CA SER A 205 -30.19 2.39 -2.15
C SER A 205 -30.59 2.22 -3.63
N LYS A 206 -31.66 2.92 -4.03
CA LYS A 206 -32.13 2.93 -5.44
C LYS A 206 -31.05 3.39 -6.43
N ASP A 207 -30.14 4.27 -6.02
CA ASP A 207 -29.04 4.76 -6.83
C ASP A 207 -27.73 3.96 -6.67
N LYS A 208 -27.83 2.75 -6.12
CA LYS A 208 -26.75 1.77 -5.96
C LYS A 208 -25.66 2.16 -4.95
N ARG A 209 -25.92 3.07 -4.02
CA ARG A 209 -25.07 3.29 -2.83
C ARG A 209 -25.37 2.24 -1.77
N PHE A 210 -24.44 2.08 -0.83
CA PHE A 210 -24.65 1.24 0.35
C PHE A 210 -25.29 2.07 1.46
N ILE A 211 -26.26 1.48 2.16
CA ILE A 211 -26.89 2.05 3.35
C ILE A 211 -26.54 1.16 4.54
N ILE A 212 -26.01 1.71 5.62
CA ILE A 212 -25.82 1.00 6.88
C ILE A 212 -27.10 1.14 7.71
N LYS A 213 -27.79 0.03 7.93
CA LYS A 213 -29.06 -0.05 8.68
C LYS A 213 -28.82 -0.24 10.18
N ASP A 214 -27.80 -1.02 10.52
CA ASP A 214 -27.47 -1.39 11.90
C ASP A 214 -25.97 -1.22 12.13
N LEU A 215 -25.60 -0.03 12.60
CA LEU A 215 -24.20 0.33 12.86
C LEU A 215 -23.60 -0.51 14.00
N ASP A 216 -24.41 -0.87 14.99
CA ASP A 216 -23.95 -1.63 16.16
C ASP A 216 -23.64 -3.08 15.79
N LYS A 217 -24.46 -3.73 14.95
CA LYS A 217 -24.11 -5.03 14.37
C LYS A 217 -22.87 -4.94 13.49
N LEU A 218 -22.74 -3.88 12.68
CA LEU A 218 -21.55 -3.70 11.85
C LEU A 218 -20.29 -3.59 12.71
N LYS A 219 -20.37 -2.86 13.84
CA LYS A 219 -19.30 -2.71 14.84
C LYS A 219 -18.89 -4.01 15.50
N LYS A 220 -19.79 -4.97 15.69
CA LYS A 220 -19.46 -6.31 16.25
C LYS A 220 -18.50 -7.11 15.37
N TYR A 221 -18.42 -6.81 14.07
CA TYR A 221 -17.48 -7.42 13.13
C TYR A 221 -16.14 -6.68 13.04
N LEU A 222 -15.90 -5.66 13.86
CA LEU A 222 -14.70 -4.84 13.77
C LEU A 222 -13.56 -5.30 14.67
N GLU A 223 -13.75 -6.34 15.50
CA GLU A 223 -12.84 -6.83 16.55
C GLU A 223 -11.61 -5.94 16.77
N TYR A 224 -11.85 -4.79 17.42
CA TYR A 224 -11.02 -3.97 18.33
C TYR A 224 -11.84 -2.73 18.72
#